data_AF-A0AAW1J558-F1
#
_entry.id   AF-A0AAW1J558-F1
#
_cell.length_a   1.000
_cell.length_b   1.000
_cell.length_c   1.000
_cell.angle_alpha   90.00
_cell.angle_beta   90.00
_cell.angle_gamma   90.00
#
_symmetry.space_group_name_H-M   'P 1'
#
loop_
_entity.id
_entity.type
_entity.pdbx_description
1 polymer ?
#
loop_
_entity_poly.entity_id
_entity_poly.type
_entity_poly.pdbx_seq_one_letter_code
_entity_poly.pdbx_strand_id
1 'polypeptide(L)'
;MLLSESSSLRILHVDANRSPPTYLPIQVDMFPCNLVELGFWYCKFKEDPMPVLEKLPKLRNLQLRICYKGKKISCSKNAFPELTFLVLDGLFSLQAWDVEDGGFPKLQKMEIYNCPLKKIPAVLPPKILIGCSNNLRQMVEDFRQRGKA
;
A
#
# COMPACT_ATOMS: atom_id res chain seq x y z
N MET A 1 -5.08 -26.35 3.41
CA MET A 1 -4.20 -25.57 4.29
C MET A 1 -4.49 -24.11 4.03
N LEU A 2 -5.12 -23.42 4.98
CA LEU A 2 -5.34 -21.99 4.86
C LEU A 2 -3.97 -21.31 5.07
N LEU A 3 -3.62 -20.32 4.23
CA LEU A 3 -2.33 -19.62 4.37
C LEU A 3 -2.19 -18.99 5.77
N SER A 4 -3.30 -18.60 6.39
CA SER A 4 -3.37 -18.05 7.74
C SER A 4 -2.91 -18.97 8.86
N GLU A 5 -2.92 -20.29 8.67
CA GLU A 5 -2.48 -21.26 9.68
C GLU A 5 -0.94 -21.40 9.73
N SER A 6 -0.23 -20.86 8.74
CA SER A 6 1.23 -20.96 8.68
C SER A 6 1.91 -19.93 9.59
N SER A 7 2.38 -20.37 10.75
CA SER A 7 3.15 -19.53 11.68
C SER A 7 4.56 -19.19 11.18
N SER A 8 5.12 -19.99 10.26
CA SER A 8 6.46 -19.78 9.70
C SER A 8 6.49 -18.85 8.49
N LEU A 9 5.35 -18.63 7.82
CA LEU A 9 5.32 -17.82 6.60
C LEU A 9 5.52 -16.34 6.92
N ARG A 10 6.57 -15.75 6.35
CA ARG A 10 6.93 -14.33 6.55
C ARG A 10 6.85 -13.49 5.29
N ILE A 11 6.90 -14.14 4.13
CA ILE A 11 6.89 -13.49 2.82
C ILE A 11 5.79 -14.16 2.01
N LEU A 12 4.89 -13.36 1.45
CA LEU A 12 3.84 -13.84 0.56
C LEU A 12 3.74 -12.92 -0.65
N HIS A 13 3.92 -13.50 -1.83
CA HIS A 13 3.73 -12.81 -3.10
C HIS A 13 2.68 -13.53 -3.92
N VAL A 14 1.64 -12.81 -4.32
CA VAL A 14 0.52 -13.32 -5.11
C VAL A 14 0.58 -12.68 -6.49
N ASP A 15 0.82 -13.49 -7.51
CA ASP A 15 0.80 -13.09 -8.91
C ASP A 15 -0.43 -13.70 -9.61
N ALA A 16 -1.35 -12.85 -10.05
CA ALA A 16 -2.57 -13.24 -10.75
C ALA A 16 -2.50 -13.03 -12.27
N ASN A 17 -1.31 -12.83 -12.85
CA ASN A 17 -1.16 -12.60 -14.29
C ASN A 17 -1.53 -13.85 -15.13
N ARG A 18 -1.41 -15.04 -14.53
CA ARG A 18 -1.73 -16.33 -15.18
C ARG A 18 -3.16 -16.82 -14.89
N SER A 19 -3.93 -16.12 -14.06
CA SER A 19 -5.31 -16.50 -13.76
C SER A 19 -6.29 -15.68 -14.62
N PRO A 20 -7.46 -16.24 -14.94
CA PRO A 20 -8.54 -15.47 -15.56
C PRO A 20 -8.84 -14.20 -14.73
N PRO A 21 -9.34 -13.12 -15.36
CA PRO A 21 -9.79 -11.91 -14.66
C PRO A 21 -10.82 -12.19 -13.56
N THR A 22 -10.39 -12.54 -12.35
CA THR A 22 -11.28 -12.74 -11.21
C THR A 22 -11.01 -11.67 -10.18
N TYR A 23 -12.09 -11.10 -9.64
CA TYR A 23 -11.98 -10.20 -8.51
C TYR A 23 -11.61 -11.02 -7.29
N LEU A 24 -10.55 -10.61 -6.58
CA LEU A 24 -10.14 -11.29 -5.35
C LEU A 24 -10.91 -10.69 -4.17
N PRO A 25 -11.69 -11.47 -3.41
CA PRO A 25 -12.07 -11.06 -2.07
C PRO A 25 -10.79 -10.97 -1.23
N ILE A 26 -10.64 -9.88 -0.50
CA ILE A 26 -9.54 -9.72 0.45
C ILE A 26 -10.15 -9.75 1.85
N GLN A 27 -9.76 -10.74 2.65
CA GLN A 27 -10.22 -10.91 4.03
C GLN A 27 -9.01 -11.14 4.95
N VAL A 28 -9.10 -10.69 6.19
CA VAL A 28 -7.96 -10.66 7.12
C VAL A 28 -7.51 -12.07 7.53
N ASP A 29 -8.46 -12.98 7.62
CA ASP A 29 -8.28 -14.40 7.94
C ASP A 29 -7.62 -15.20 6.80
N MET A 30 -7.33 -14.57 5.65
CA MET A 30 -6.56 -15.18 4.57
C MET A 30 -5.05 -15.15 4.82
N PHE A 31 -4.57 -14.31 5.74
CA PHE A 31 -3.14 -14.00 5.87
C PHE A 31 -2.58 -14.40 7.24
N PRO A 32 -1.38 -15.02 7.29
CA PRO A 32 -0.75 -15.31 8.57
C PRO A 32 -0.29 -14.03 9.26
N CYS A 33 -0.47 -13.97 10.59
CA CYS A 33 -0.14 -12.80 11.40
C CYS A 33 1.37 -12.47 11.46
N ASN A 34 2.22 -13.39 11.02
CA ASN A 34 3.68 -13.27 11.02
C ASN A 34 4.26 -12.70 9.71
N LEU A 35 3.42 -12.34 8.75
CA LEU A 35 3.86 -11.72 7.50
C LEU A 35 4.60 -10.40 7.75
N VAL A 36 5.76 -10.31 7.11
CA VAL A 36 6.63 -9.13 7.07
C VAL A 36 6.61 -8.51 5.68
N GLU A 37 6.45 -9.33 4.66
CA GLU A 37 6.42 -8.88 3.28
C GLU A 37 5.21 -9.45 2.56
N LEU A 38 4.46 -8.55 1.93
CA LEU A 38 3.27 -8.88 1.16
C LEU A 38 3.28 -8.14 -0.16
N GLY A 39 3.06 -8.88 -1.24
CA GLY A 39 3.03 -8.34 -2.60
C GLY A 39 1.85 -8.90 -3.36
N PHE A 40 1.11 -8.01 -4.00
CA PHE A 40 0.05 -8.36 -4.96
C PHE A 40 0.40 -7.81 -6.32
N TRP A 41 0.48 -8.70 -7.30
CA TRP A 41 0.79 -8.38 -8.67
C TRP A 41 -0.32 -8.87 -9.59
N TYR A 42 -0.81 -7.98 -10.46
CA TYR A 42 -1.84 -8.29 -11.44
C TYR A 42 -3.17 -8.79 -10.84
N CYS A 43 -3.40 -8.57 -9.54
CA CYS A 43 -4.65 -8.88 -8.88
C CYS A 43 -5.78 -7.93 -9.31
N LYS A 44 -7.02 -8.23 -8.93
CA LYS A 44 -8.16 -7.33 -9.20
C LYS A 44 -9.00 -7.17 -7.95
N PHE A 45 -8.53 -6.36 -7.01
CA PHE A 45 -9.33 -5.99 -5.84
C PHE A 45 -10.51 -5.12 -6.27
N LYS A 46 -11.71 -5.51 -5.83
CA LYS A 46 -12.97 -4.77 -6.06
C LYS A 46 -13.08 -3.57 -5.11
N GLU A 47 -12.56 -3.73 -3.91
CA GLU A 47 -12.62 -2.77 -2.81
C GLU A 47 -11.21 -2.35 -2.40
N ASP A 48 -11.11 -1.27 -1.61
CA ASP A 48 -9.85 -0.81 -1.06
C ASP A 48 -9.20 -1.93 -0.21
N PRO A 49 -7.99 -2.39 -0.54
CA PRO A 49 -7.35 -3.46 0.21
C PRO A 49 -6.81 -2.98 1.57
N MET A 50 -6.60 -1.68 1.77
CA MET A 50 -5.90 -1.14 2.96
C MET A 50 -6.58 -1.51 4.29
N PRO A 51 -7.91 -1.43 4.47
CA PRO A 51 -8.59 -1.80 5.73
C PRO A 51 -8.40 -3.25 6.17
N VAL A 52 -8.04 -4.13 5.23
CA VAL A 52 -7.72 -5.53 5.54
C VAL A 52 -6.23 -5.69 5.82
N LEU A 53 -5.39 -5.06 5.00
CA LEU A 53 -3.94 -5.17 5.08
C LEU A 53 -3.35 -4.48 6.32
N GLU A 54 -3.99 -3.41 6.81
CA GLU A 54 -3.59 -2.70 8.03
C GLU A 54 -3.70 -3.57 9.28
N LYS A 55 -4.48 -4.65 9.24
CA LYS A 55 -4.61 -5.60 10.35
C LYS A 55 -3.41 -6.56 10.49
N LEU A 56 -2.40 -6.46 9.61
CA LEU A 56 -1.20 -7.29 9.64
C LEU A 56 -0.11 -6.65 10.52
N PRO A 57 0.06 -7.11 11.77
CA PRO A 57 0.79 -6.35 12.79
C PRO A 57 2.30 -6.31 12.57
N LYS A 58 2.86 -7.24 11.80
CA LYS A 58 4.30 -7.37 11.56
C LYS A 58 4.71 -6.93 10.15
N LEU A 59 3.78 -6.42 9.35
CA LEU A 59 4.02 -6.08 7.95
C LEU A 59 4.97 -4.88 7.84
N ARG A 60 6.10 -5.08 7.16
CA ARG A 60 7.15 -4.07 6.93
C ARG A 60 7.24 -3.63 5.48
N ASN A 61 6.95 -4.54 4.56
CA ASN A 61 7.03 -4.32 3.12
C ASN A 61 5.68 -4.64 2.48
N LEU A 62 5.06 -3.65 1.84
CA LEU A 62 3.82 -3.84 1.10
C LEU A 62 4.00 -3.38 -0.34
N GLN A 63 3.66 -4.24 -1.30
CA GLN A 63 3.67 -3.92 -2.72
C GLN A 63 2.31 -4.18 -3.36
N LEU A 64 1.75 -3.15 -3.97
CA LEU A 64 0.50 -3.20 -4.73
C LEU A 64 0.79 -2.81 -6.17
N ARG A 65 0.88 -3.82 -7.07
CA ARG A 65 1.15 -3.58 -8.50
C ARG A 65 0.03 -4.08 -9.39
N ILE A 66 -0.57 -3.17 -10.15
CA ILE A 66 -1.65 -3.47 -11.11
C ILE A 66 -2.75 -4.33 -10.43
N CYS A 67 -3.03 -4.06 -9.16
CA CYS A 67 -3.84 -4.94 -8.32
C CYS A 67 -5.20 -4.37 -7.93
N TYR A 68 -5.42 -3.05 -8.07
CA TYR A 68 -6.61 -2.35 -7.61
C TYR A 68 -7.15 -1.40 -8.68
N LYS A 69 -8.47 -1.45 -8.90
CA LYS A 69 -9.17 -0.63 -9.91
C LYS A 69 -10.01 0.51 -9.33
N GLY A 70 -10.11 0.60 -8.01
CA GLY A 70 -10.86 1.68 -7.38
C GLY A 70 -10.12 3.02 -7.43
N LYS A 71 -10.85 4.09 -7.10
CA LYS A 71 -10.36 5.46 -7.24
C LYS A 71 -9.72 6.04 -5.98
N LYS A 72 -9.90 5.36 -4.85
CA LYS A 72 -9.50 5.83 -3.53
C LYS A 72 -8.95 4.67 -2.71
N ILE A 73 -7.91 4.95 -1.94
CA ILE A 73 -7.50 4.13 -0.80
C ILE A 73 -7.51 4.96 0.48
N SER A 74 -7.74 4.31 1.60
CA SER A 74 -7.86 4.91 2.92
C SER A 74 -7.09 4.11 3.96
N CYS A 75 -6.40 4.81 4.86
CA CYS A 75 -5.68 4.21 5.98
C CYS A 75 -6.15 4.85 7.28
N SER A 76 -6.51 4.01 8.26
CA SER A 76 -6.90 4.46 9.61
C SER A 76 -5.70 4.94 10.43
N LYS A 77 -5.96 5.61 11.55
CA LYS A 77 -4.93 5.96 12.53
C LYS A 77 -4.23 4.70 13.02
N ASN A 78 -2.90 4.71 13.05
CA ASN A 78 -2.06 3.54 13.37
C ASN A 78 -2.29 2.32 12.46
N ALA A 79 -2.82 2.51 11.24
CA ALA A 79 -3.08 1.43 10.28
C ALA A 79 -1.86 0.51 10.09
N PHE A 80 -0.67 1.08 9.87
CA PHE A 80 0.51 0.31 9.51
C PHE A 80 1.66 0.55 10.50
N PRO A 81 1.60 -0.07 11.70
CA PRO A 81 2.51 0.27 12.80
C PRO A 81 3.98 -0.08 12.53
N GLU A 82 4.24 -1.12 11.71
CA GLU A 82 5.58 -1.62 11.40
C GLU A 82 6.00 -1.36 9.95
N LEU A 83 5.16 -0.74 9.12
CA LEU A 83 5.43 -0.62 7.68
C LEU A 83 6.57 0.39 7.42
N THR A 84 7.63 -0.09 6.78
CA THR A 84 8.82 0.69 6.44
C THR A 84 8.91 1.01 4.94
N PHE A 85 8.33 0.15 4.09
CA PHE A 85 8.35 0.32 2.64
C PHE A 85 7.00 0.03 1.99
N LEU A 86 6.53 0.98 1.17
CA LEU A 86 5.28 0.88 0.41
C LEU A 86 5.51 1.14 -1.07
N VAL A 87 5.01 0.25 -1.93
CA VAL A 87 4.99 0.43 -3.38
C VAL A 87 3.55 0.46 -3.88
N LEU A 88 3.18 1.53 -4.59
CA LEU A 88 1.95 1.64 -5.37
C LEU A 88 2.35 1.81 -6.85
N ASP A 89 2.07 0.81 -7.68
CA ASP A 89 2.47 0.79 -9.08
C ASP A 89 1.32 0.35 -9.99
N GLY A 90 1.05 1.10 -11.04
CA GLY A 90 0.04 0.73 -12.03
C GLY A 90 -1.38 0.70 -11.46
N LEU A 91 -1.65 1.47 -10.41
CA LEU A 91 -3.01 1.68 -9.89
C LEU A 91 -3.66 2.81 -10.71
N PHE A 92 -3.92 2.52 -11.99
CA PHE A 92 -4.24 3.52 -13.02
C PHE A 92 -5.52 4.34 -12.78
N SER A 93 -6.37 3.93 -11.84
CA SER A 93 -7.59 4.68 -11.47
C SER A 93 -7.48 5.42 -10.14
N LEU A 94 -6.37 5.24 -9.40
CA LEU A 94 -6.19 5.77 -8.05
C LEU A 94 -5.95 7.28 -8.06
N GLN A 95 -6.98 8.04 -7.69
CA GLN A 95 -6.97 9.50 -7.70
C GLN A 95 -6.84 10.11 -6.30
N ALA A 96 -7.31 9.40 -5.28
CA ALA A 96 -7.34 9.87 -3.90
C ALA A 96 -6.63 8.88 -2.97
N TRP A 97 -5.87 9.43 -2.04
CA TRP A 97 -5.27 8.69 -0.95
C TRP A 97 -5.47 9.50 0.32
N ASP A 98 -6.32 8.98 1.20
CA ASP A 98 -6.63 9.60 2.48
C ASP A 98 -5.98 8.77 3.60
N VAL A 99 -5.24 9.44 4.45
CA VAL A 99 -4.49 8.81 5.55
C VAL A 99 -4.83 9.61 6.79
N GLU A 100 -5.31 8.95 7.82
CA GLU A 100 -5.45 9.57 9.14
C GLU A 100 -4.09 9.80 9.78
N ASP A 101 -4.00 10.83 10.63
CA ASP A 101 -2.76 11.17 11.30
C ASP A 101 -2.21 9.99 12.12
N GLY A 102 -0.91 9.72 11.97
CA GLY A 102 -0.27 8.53 12.56
C GLY A 102 -0.56 7.22 11.84
N GLY A 103 -1.13 7.19 10.64
CA GLY A 103 -1.36 5.95 9.88
C GLY A 103 -0.08 5.18 9.50
N PHE A 104 1.05 5.89 9.31
CA PHE A 104 2.34 5.33 8.85
C PHE A 104 3.52 5.77 9.74
N PRO A 105 3.55 5.41 11.03
CA PRO A 105 4.51 5.96 11.99
C PRO A 105 5.97 5.59 11.69
N LYS A 106 6.22 4.46 11.01
CA LYS A 106 7.58 3.96 10.71
C LYS A 106 7.94 3.97 9.22
N LEU A 107 7.12 4.59 8.37
CA LEU A 107 7.33 4.54 6.93
C LEU A 107 8.57 5.36 6.53
N GLN A 108 9.54 4.67 5.94
CA GLN A 108 10.84 5.25 5.57
C GLN A 108 10.94 5.54 4.08
N LYS A 109 10.34 4.67 3.26
CA LYS A 109 10.39 4.77 1.81
C LYS A 109 9.04 4.47 1.19
N MET A 110 8.70 5.22 0.15
CA MET A 110 7.56 5.00 -0.68
C MET A 110 7.93 5.10 -2.17
N GLU A 111 7.33 4.25 -2.97
CA GLU A 111 7.42 4.30 -4.43
C GLU A 111 6.02 4.42 -5.04
N ILE A 112 5.81 5.43 -5.88
CA ILE A 112 4.53 5.68 -6.57
C ILE A 112 4.77 5.80 -8.07
N TYR A 113 4.34 4.80 -8.82
CA TYR A 113 4.47 4.78 -10.27
C TYR A 113 3.12 4.56 -10.93
N ASN A 114 2.88 5.25 -12.05
CA ASN A 114 1.68 5.03 -12.88
C ASN A 114 0.35 5.15 -12.11
N CYS A 115 0.29 6.05 -11.13
CA CYS A 115 -0.91 6.35 -10.34
C CYS A 115 -1.33 7.81 -10.58
N PRO A 116 -2.57 8.11 -11.00
CA PRO A 116 -3.03 9.48 -11.23
C PRO A 116 -3.47 10.18 -9.94
N LEU A 117 -2.68 10.04 -8.86
CA LEU A 117 -2.95 10.69 -7.59
C LEU A 117 -2.98 12.21 -7.74
N LYS A 118 -3.93 12.85 -7.06
CA LYS A 118 -4.08 14.32 -7.07
C LYS A 118 -3.32 15.02 -5.95
N LYS A 119 -2.99 14.30 -4.88
CA LYS A 119 -2.26 14.81 -3.71
C LYS A 119 -1.51 13.67 -3.02
N ILE A 120 -0.36 13.99 -2.43
CA ILE A 120 0.30 13.15 -1.43
C ILE A 120 -0.31 13.48 -0.05
N PRO A 121 -0.65 12.49 0.79
CA PRO A 121 -1.17 12.76 2.13
C PRO A 121 -0.17 13.60 2.95
N ALA A 122 -0.65 14.69 3.55
CA ALA A 122 0.20 15.61 4.30
C ALA A 122 0.73 15.01 5.62
N VAL A 123 0.05 13.98 6.13
CA VAL A 123 0.38 13.31 7.41
C VAL A 123 1.46 12.23 7.29
N LEU A 124 2.08 12.07 6.12
CA LEU A 124 3.22 11.16 5.96
C LEU A 124 4.46 11.69 6.70
N PRO A 125 5.37 10.82 7.15
CA PRO A 125 6.59 11.24 7.83
C PRO A 125 7.41 12.25 6.99
N PRO A 126 7.88 13.37 7.56
CA PRO A 126 8.50 14.45 6.77
C PRO A 126 9.84 14.06 6.11
N LYS A 127 10.53 13.06 6.66
CA LYS A 127 11.83 12.55 6.15
C LYS A 127 11.68 11.35 5.21
N ILE A 128 10.47 10.99 4.80
CA ILE A 128 10.22 9.84 3.93
C ILE A 128 10.89 10.01 2.56
N LEU A 129 11.54 8.95 2.09
CA LEU A 129 12.07 8.87 0.72
C LEU A 129 10.94 8.51 -0.24
N ILE A 130 10.60 9.42 -1.15
CA ILE A 130 9.56 9.19 -2.17
C ILE A 130 10.21 9.07 -3.55
N GLY A 131 10.17 7.86 -4.12
CA GLY A 131 10.43 7.61 -5.54
C GLY A 131 9.13 7.70 -6.33
N CYS A 132 9.11 8.42 -7.45
CA CYS A 132 7.89 8.57 -8.24
C CYS A 132 8.11 8.76 -9.75
N SER A 133 7.06 8.50 -10.52
CA SER A 133 7.00 8.85 -11.95
C SER A 133 7.13 10.37 -12.15
N ASN A 134 7.65 10.79 -13.32
CA ASN A 134 7.92 12.21 -13.62
C ASN A 134 6.70 13.13 -13.40
N ASN A 135 5.49 12.65 -13.70
CA ASN A 135 4.25 13.40 -13.53
C ASN A 135 3.87 13.69 -12.07
N LEU A 136 4.48 13.00 -11.10
CA LEU A 136 4.25 13.20 -9.67
C LEU A 136 5.38 13.99 -8.98
N ARG A 137 6.46 14.33 -9.69
CA ARG A 137 7.64 14.99 -9.09
C ARG A 137 7.30 16.32 -8.43
N GLN A 138 6.59 17.20 -9.13
CA GLN A 138 6.20 18.51 -8.58
C GLN A 138 5.38 18.35 -7.30
N MET A 139 4.45 17.39 -7.27
CA MET A 139 3.61 17.11 -6.10
C MET A 139 4.42 16.63 -4.90
N VAL A 140 5.47 15.83 -5.13
CA VAL A 140 6.38 15.38 -4.08
C VAL A 140 7.26 16.53 -3.57
N GLU A 141 7.68 17.44 -4.45
CA GLU A 141 8.41 18.65 -4.06
C GLU A 141 7.54 19.58 -3.19
N ASP A 142 6.29 19.82 -3.59
CA ASP A 142 5.32 20.60 -2.81
C ASP A 142 5.09 19.99 -1.43
N PHE A 143 4.98 18.65 -1.35
CA PHE A 143 4.88 17.93 -0.07
C PHE A 143 6.10 18.17 0.82
N ARG A 144 7.32 18.10 0.26
CA ARG A 144 8.58 18.33 1.00
C ARG A 144 8.73 19.76 1.52
N GLN A 145 8.17 20.75 0.84
CA GLN A 145 8.22 22.15 1.29
C GLN A 145 7.31 22.38 2.51
N ARG A 146 6.15 21.74 2.57
CA ARG A 146 5.21 21.86 3.69
C ARG A 146 5.80 21.39 5.02
N GLY A 147 6.62 20.33 5.00
CA GLY A 147 7.28 19.81 6.20
C GLY A 147 8.47 20.63 6.71
N LYS A 148 8.78 21.76 6.07
CA LYS A 148 9.86 22.70 6.47
C LYS A 148 9.33 24.00 7.10
N ALA A 149 8.03 24.24 7.06
CA ALA A 149 7.36 25.38 7.71
C ALA A 149 6.97 25.02 9.14
#